data_AF-A0A5P0YRJ4-F1
#
_entry.id   AF-A0A5P0YRJ4-F1
#
_cell.length_a   1.000
_cell.length_b   1.000
_cell.length_c   1.000
_cell.angle_alpha   90.00
_cell.angle_beta   90.00
_cell.angle_gamma   90.00
#
_symmetry.space_group_name_H-M   'P 1'
#
loop_
_entity.id
_entity.type
_entity.pdbx_description
1 polymer ?
#
loop_
_entity_poly.entity_id
_entity_poly.type
_entity_poly.pdbx_seq_one_letter_code
_entity_poly.pdbx_strand_id
1 'polypeptide(L)'
;MSETGAETVTGAEAAHGPGRAVPAQQRRLHPARPAPGAERATRPLDRQASAPFEGPGGPSPAEAVRGEHVHGEQPTGPRRQSVRAQVLDALRAALLNGELSPGRVYSAPALAARFGVSPTPVREAMQQLAGEGVVETVPNRGFRVAERTARDVAELAEVRVMVQVPALHQAVRLRAPGSWRALRPLADEVLRCAVNGDVTGYAAADRAFHSALVEPCGNRRLTRLVEELCRGAQPGLLDRATACGVAARYGALLDALTAPDLPTAERLLREILAV
;
A
#
# COMPACT_ATOMS: atom_id res chain seq x y z
N MET A 1 -61.67 -42.20 -27.77
CA MET A 1 -62.75 -42.15 -28.78
C MET A 1 -63.40 -40.79 -28.60
N SER A 2 -63.32 -39.81 -29.48
CA SER A 2 -62.92 -39.71 -30.90
C SER A 2 -62.60 -38.20 -31.11
N GLU A 3 -61.48 -37.84 -31.75
CA GLU A 3 -61.40 -37.36 -33.15
C GLU A 3 -62.12 -36.01 -33.40
N THR A 4 -61.74 -35.06 -34.25
CA THR A 4 -60.66 -34.85 -35.25
C THR A 4 -60.92 -33.46 -35.88
N GLY A 5 -59.90 -32.86 -36.52
CA GLY A 5 -60.06 -31.79 -37.54
C GLY A 5 -59.46 -30.46 -37.08
N ALA A 6 -58.25 -30.01 -37.44
CA ALA A 6 -57.52 -30.00 -38.72
C ALA A 6 -58.23 -29.24 -39.84
N GLU A 7 -57.88 -27.97 -40.01
CA GLU A 7 -57.87 -27.30 -41.31
C GLU A 7 -56.62 -26.40 -41.43
N THR A 8 -55.74 -26.82 -42.32
CA THR A 8 -54.66 -26.07 -42.96
C THR A 8 -55.20 -25.35 -44.20
N VAL A 9 -54.67 -24.17 -44.55
CA VAL A 9 -54.32 -23.73 -45.93
C VAL A 9 -53.58 -22.38 -45.79
N THR A 10 -52.25 -22.32 -45.95
CA THR A 10 -51.47 -22.14 -47.21
C THR A 10 -51.27 -20.67 -47.58
N GLY A 11 -50.00 -20.28 -47.78
CA GLY A 11 -49.66 -19.38 -48.90
C GLY A 11 -48.50 -18.40 -48.70
N ALA A 12 -47.37 -18.76 -49.33
CA ALA A 12 -46.29 -17.92 -49.89
C ALA A 12 -45.26 -17.32 -48.90
N GLU A 13 -43.99 -17.77 -48.83
CA GLU A 13 -42.90 -17.75 -49.85
C GLU A 13 -42.70 -16.34 -50.47
N ALA A 14 -41.51 -15.74 -50.62
CA ALA A 14 -40.14 -16.22 -50.67
C ALA A 14 -39.19 -15.02 -50.36
N ALA A 15 -38.07 -15.24 -49.66
CA ALA A 15 -36.71 -15.30 -50.22
C ALA A 15 -36.02 -13.98 -50.61
N HIS A 16 -34.97 -13.62 -49.85
CA HIS A 16 -33.62 -13.18 -50.28
C HIS A 16 -32.98 -12.51 -49.06
N GLY A 17 -31.88 -12.97 -48.46
CA GLY A 17 -30.61 -13.31 -49.07
C GLY A 17 -29.54 -12.48 -48.34
N PRO A 18 -28.37 -13.05 -48.00
CA PRO A 18 -27.50 -12.54 -46.93
C PRO A 18 -26.49 -11.51 -47.44
N GLY A 19 -26.07 -10.58 -46.58
CA GLY A 19 -24.77 -9.90 -46.75
C GLY A 19 -24.73 -8.43 -46.33
N ARG A 20 -24.01 -8.16 -45.23
CA ARG A 20 -22.71 -7.48 -45.35
C ARG A 20 -21.98 -7.49 -44.01
N ALA A 21 -20.85 -8.19 -44.01
CA ALA A 21 -19.81 -8.06 -43.01
C ALA A 21 -19.31 -6.60 -42.99
N VAL A 22 -19.27 -6.01 -41.80
CA VAL A 22 -18.65 -4.69 -41.56
C VAL A 22 -17.13 -4.92 -41.47
N PRO A 23 -16.31 -4.25 -42.30
CA PRO A 23 -14.87 -4.48 -42.32
C PRO A 23 -14.18 -3.87 -41.09
N ALA A 24 -13.28 -4.67 -40.51
CA ALA A 24 -12.33 -4.26 -39.48
C ALA A 24 -11.46 -3.09 -40.00
N GLN A 25 -11.59 -1.92 -39.36
CA GLN A 25 -10.65 -0.83 -39.57
C GLN A 25 -9.31 -1.18 -38.92
N GLN A 26 -8.43 -1.74 -39.73
CA GLN A 26 -7.01 -1.90 -39.44
C GLN A 26 -6.38 -0.52 -39.25
N ARG A 27 -6.16 -0.11 -37.99
CA ARG A 27 -5.24 0.97 -37.68
C ARG A 27 -3.84 0.52 -38.09
N ARG A 28 -3.36 1.06 -39.21
CA ARG A 28 -1.98 0.89 -39.67
C ARG A 28 -1.04 1.42 -38.61
N LEU A 29 -0.32 0.52 -37.95
CA LEU A 29 0.84 0.84 -37.13
C LEU A 29 1.93 1.37 -38.06
N HIS A 30 2.23 2.67 -37.95
CA HIS A 30 3.41 3.24 -38.57
C HIS A 30 4.66 2.67 -37.86
N PRO A 31 5.67 2.17 -38.60
CA PRO A 31 6.92 1.76 -37.99
C PRO A 31 7.62 2.99 -37.40
N ALA A 32 8.00 2.90 -36.12
CA ALA A 32 8.81 3.89 -35.44
C ALA A 32 10.16 4.03 -36.17
N ARG A 33 10.53 5.28 -36.51
CA ARG A 33 11.86 5.62 -37.02
C ARG A 33 12.93 5.25 -35.97
N PRO A 34 14.05 4.63 -36.36
CA PRO A 34 15.17 4.41 -35.46
C PRO A 34 15.88 5.74 -35.14
N ALA A 35 16.20 5.95 -33.87
CA ALA A 35 17.08 7.03 -33.43
C ALA A 35 18.52 6.75 -33.88
N PRO A 36 19.25 7.72 -34.48
CA PRO A 36 20.65 7.52 -34.84
C PRO A 36 21.59 7.88 -33.68
N GLY A 37 22.62 7.05 -33.48
CA GLY A 37 23.94 7.48 -32.99
C GLY A 37 24.25 7.26 -31.51
N ALA A 38 24.57 6.02 -31.12
CA ALA A 38 25.42 5.76 -29.96
C ALA A 38 26.87 5.57 -30.46
N GLU A 39 27.62 6.67 -30.52
CA GLU A 39 29.07 6.60 -30.70
C GLU A 39 29.77 6.57 -29.34
N ARG A 40 30.68 5.60 -29.23
CA ARG A 40 31.58 5.34 -28.12
C ARG A 40 32.50 6.53 -27.89
N ALA A 41 32.69 6.92 -26.63
CA ALA A 41 33.90 7.58 -26.17
C ALA A 41 34.32 6.99 -24.82
N THR A 42 35.16 5.96 -24.88
CA THR A 42 36.00 5.51 -23.77
C THR A 42 37.04 6.58 -23.48
N ARG A 43 37.08 7.12 -22.25
CA ARG A 43 38.21 7.92 -21.76
C ARG A 43 38.99 7.10 -20.72
N PRO A 44 40.32 6.98 -20.83
CA PRO A 44 41.15 6.36 -19.80
C PRO A 44 41.34 7.34 -18.63
N LEU A 45 41.20 6.84 -17.41
CA LEU A 45 41.62 7.54 -16.19
C LEU A 45 43.08 7.18 -15.93
N ASP A 46 43.96 8.16 -16.14
CA ASP A 46 45.37 8.06 -15.78
C ASP A 46 45.53 7.94 -14.26
N ARG A 47 46.27 6.91 -13.87
CA ARG A 47 46.85 6.73 -12.54
C ARG A 47 48.05 7.67 -12.40
N GLN A 48 48.02 8.54 -11.40
CA GLN A 48 49.26 8.99 -10.77
C GLN A 48 49.15 8.80 -9.26
N ALA A 49 50.05 7.96 -8.77
CA ALA A 49 50.38 7.76 -7.37
C ALA A 49 51.36 8.86 -6.93
N SER A 50 51.19 9.38 -5.71
CA SER A 50 52.25 10.01 -4.94
C SER A 50 52.06 9.69 -3.45
N ALA A 51 53.17 9.33 -2.83
CA ALA A 51 53.34 8.72 -1.51
C ALA A 51 53.39 9.80 -0.36
N PRO A 52 53.58 9.40 0.91
CA PRO A 52 53.05 10.07 2.11
C PRO A 52 53.99 11.13 2.72
N PHE A 53 53.43 11.98 3.58
CA PHE A 53 54.19 12.88 4.45
C PHE A 53 53.91 12.57 5.94
N GLU A 54 54.96 12.17 6.65
CA GLU A 54 55.00 11.97 8.10
C GLU A 54 55.18 13.31 8.86
N GLY A 55 54.63 13.40 10.08
CA GLY A 55 54.64 14.60 10.94
C GLY A 55 56.02 15.01 11.48
N PRO A 56 56.10 16.03 12.37
CA PRO A 56 55.92 15.74 13.79
C PRO A 56 55.38 16.90 14.68
N GLY A 57 55.00 16.57 15.92
CA GLY A 57 55.21 17.46 17.08
C GLY A 57 54.02 18.29 17.57
N GLY A 58 53.39 17.85 18.67
CA GLY A 58 52.53 18.70 19.49
C GLY A 58 53.32 19.68 20.37
N PRO A 59 52.65 20.71 20.89
CA PRO A 59 52.68 20.92 22.35
C PRO A 59 51.29 21.12 22.97
N SER A 60 51.20 20.82 24.27
CA SER A 60 50.16 21.24 25.24
C SER A 60 50.88 22.07 26.33
N PRO A 61 50.24 22.79 27.29
CA PRO A 61 48.85 23.21 27.50
C PRO A 61 48.68 24.74 27.76
N ALA A 62 47.46 25.30 27.65
CA ALA A 62 46.95 26.35 28.55
C ALA A 62 45.54 26.87 28.13
N GLU A 63 44.63 26.88 29.12
CA GLU A 63 43.46 27.78 29.28
C GLU A 63 42.27 27.59 28.33
N ALA A 64 41.24 26.86 28.79
CA ALA A 64 39.98 27.40 29.37
C ALA A 64 39.18 28.22 28.33
N VAL A 65 37.98 27.82 27.91
CA VAL A 65 36.73 28.06 28.64
C VAL A 65 35.58 27.22 28.02
N ARG A 66 34.96 26.37 28.86
CA ARG A 66 33.51 26.11 29.02
C ARG A 66 32.68 25.64 27.80
N GLY A 67 32.23 24.38 27.88
CA GLY A 67 31.10 23.86 27.09
C GLY A 67 31.04 22.32 27.08
N GLU A 68 30.76 21.69 28.22
CA GLU A 68 30.46 20.25 28.27
C GLU A 68 29.18 19.94 27.50
N HIS A 69 29.32 19.47 26.26
CA HIS A 69 28.29 18.67 25.61
C HIS A 69 28.49 17.22 26.04
N VAL A 70 27.90 16.86 27.18
CA VAL A 70 27.65 15.45 27.50
C VAL A 70 26.73 14.91 26.41
N HIS A 71 27.25 13.99 25.59
CA HIS A 71 26.45 13.14 24.73
C HIS A 71 25.55 12.29 25.64
N GLY A 72 24.34 12.78 25.89
CA GLY A 72 23.32 12.05 26.61
C GLY A 72 23.04 10.72 25.92
N GLU A 73 23.28 9.64 26.65
CA GLU A 73 22.83 8.29 26.35
C GLU A 73 21.41 8.29 25.77
N GLN A 74 21.22 7.54 24.69
CA GLN A 74 19.87 7.29 24.20
C GLN A 74 19.08 6.53 25.27
N PRO A 75 17.90 7.00 25.70
CA PRO A 75 17.14 6.30 26.71
C PRO A 75 16.61 4.98 26.13
N THR A 76 17.20 3.86 26.54
CA THR A 76 16.72 2.47 26.37
C THR A 76 15.61 2.14 27.37
N GLY A 77 14.67 3.08 27.56
CA GLY A 77 13.43 2.85 28.30
C GLY A 77 12.26 2.55 27.36
N PRO A 78 11.19 1.87 27.82
CA PRO A 78 9.98 1.71 27.02
C PRO A 78 9.48 3.09 26.60
N ARG A 79 9.42 3.35 25.28
CA ARG A 79 8.96 4.63 24.74
C ARG A 79 7.54 4.88 25.22
N ARG A 80 7.38 5.76 26.22
CA ARG A 80 6.06 6.26 26.63
C ARG A 80 5.46 7.01 25.44
N GLN A 81 4.51 6.38 24.74
CA GLN A 81 3.78 7.05 23.67
C GLN A 81 3.08 8.28 24.25
N SER A 82 3.09 9.39 23.51
CA SER A 82 2.37 10.59 23.92
C SER A 82 0.87 10.32 24.01
N VAL A 83 0.15 11.05 24.87
CA VAL A 83 -1.31 10.94 24.98
C VAL A 83 -1.99 11.14 23.62
N ARG A 84 -1.47 12.07 22.81
CA ARG A 84 -1.92 12.28 21.43
C ARG A 84 -1.75 11.03 20.57
N ALA A 85 -0.60 10.35 20.62
CA ALA A 85 -0.36 9.15 19.83
C ALA A 85 -1.32 8.03 20.23
N GLN A 86 -1.54 7.84 21.53
CA GLN A 86 -2.52 6.87 22.05
C GLN A 86 -3.95 7.20 21.58
N VAL A 87 -4.35 8.48 21.62
CA VAL A 87 -5.66 8.93 21.13
C VAL A 87 -5.80 8.73 19.62
N LEU A 88 -4.75 9.00 18.84
CA LEU A 88 -4.75 8.78 17.40
C LEU A 88 -4.93 7.30 17.06
N ASP A 89 -4.22 6.41 17.74
CA ASP A 89 -4.34 4.96 17.54
C ASP A 89 -5.72 4.45 17.96
N ALA A 90 -6.26 4.94 19.07
CA ALA A 90 -7.62 4.61 19.50
C ALA A 90 -8.70 5.10 18.51
N LEU A 91 -8.54 6.30 17.95
CA LEU A 91 -9.42 6.84 16.92
C LEU A 91 -9.37 6.00 15.63
N ARG A 92 -8.17 5.59 15.21
CA ARG A 92 -8.00 4.70 14.04
C ARG A 92 -8.69 3.35 14.26
N ALA A 93 -8.53 2.76 15.44
CA ALA A 93 -9.22 1.52 15.79
C ALA A 93 -10.76 1.70 15.77
N ALA A 94 -11.27 2.80 16.35
CA ALA A 94 -12.70 3.09 16.36
C ALA A 94 -13.28 3.33 14.95
N LEU A 95 -12.51 3.92 14.04
CA LEU A 95 -12.87 4.05 12.62
C LEU A 95 -12.90 2.69 11.91
N LEU A 96 -11.86 1.87 12.11
CA LEU A 96 -11.74 0.56 11.48
C LEU A 96 -12.83 -0.42 11.97
N ASN A 97 -13.16 -0.38 13.25
CA ASN A 97 -14.19 -1.24 13.85
C ASN A 97 -15.62 -0.74 13.60
N GLY A 98 -15.79 0.38 12.87
CA GLY A 98 -17.11 0.97 12.57
C GLY A 98 -17.79 1.66 13.76
N GLU A 99 -17.10 1.83 14.88
CA GLU A 99 -17.62 2.58 16.05
C GLU A 99 -17.78 4.07 15.74
N LEU A 100 -16.95 4.60 14.83
CA LEU A 100 -17.11 5.91 14.23
C LEU A 100 -17.70 5.76 12.82
N SER A 101 -19.02 5.90 12.73
CA SER A 101 -19.77 5.72 11.48
C SER A 101 -19.38 6.73 10.38
N PRO A 102 -19.19 6.28 9.13
CA PRO A 102 -19.06 7.15 7.96
C PRO A 102 -20.18 8.19 7.86
N GLY A 103 -19.87 9.39 7.35
CA GLY A 103 -20.82 10.49 7.17
C GLY A 103 -21.23 11.20 8.47
N ARG A 104 -21.03 10.58 9.65
CA ARG A 104 -21.38 11.17 10.95
C ARG A 104 -20.33 12.16 11.43
N VAL A 105 -20.80 13.22 12.08
CA VAL A 105 -19.96 14.26 12.70
C VAL A 105 -19.73 13.96 14.18
N TYR A 106 -18.47 14.01 14.60
CA TYR A 106 -18.02 13.86 15.98
C TYR A 106 -17.31 15.12 16.45
N SER A 107 -17.66 15.60 17.65
CA SER A 107 -16.98 16.74 18.26
C SER A 107 -15.80 16.28 19.11
N ALA A 108 -14.73 17.08 19.15
CA ALA A 108 -13.56 16.79 19.99
C ALA A 108 -13.91 16.65 21.48
N PRO A 109 -14.81 17.47 22.09
CA PRO A 109 -15.22 17.28 23.47
C PRO A 109 -15.94 15.95 23.74
N ALA A 110 -16.82 15.51 22.83
CA ALA A 110 -17.54 14.24 23.00
C ALA A 110 -16.58 13.04 22.95
N LEU A 111 -15.65 13.06 21.99
CA LEU A 111 -14.61 12.03 21.89
C LEU A 111 -13.65 12.07 23.09
N ALA A 112 -13.28 13.26 23.57
CA ALA A 112 -12.43 13.43 24.74
C ALA A 112 -13.04 12.82 26.01
N ALA A 113 -14.34 13.05 26.23
CA ALA A 113 -15.08 12.41 27.32
C ALA A 113 -15.06 10.88 27.20
N ARG A 114 -15.23 10.34 25.99
CA ARG A 114 -15.17 8.90 25.71
C ARG A 114 -13.80 8.29 26.01
N PHE A 115 -12.72 9.01 25.69
CA PHE A 115 -11.35 8.52 25.89
C PHE A 115 -10.74 8.91 27.26
N GLY A 116 -11.47 9.65 28.10
CA GLY A 116 -10.98 10.08 29.42
C GLY A 116 -9.79 11.05 29.35
N VAL A 117 -9.73 11.89 28.31
CA VAL A 117 -8.63 12.86 28.07
C VAL A 117 -9.19 14.27 27.88
N SER A 118 -8.31 15.28 27.80
CA SER A 118 -8.73 16.64 27.44
C SER A 118 -9.05 16.76 25.93
N PRO A 119 -9.82 17.77 25.50
CA PRO A 119 -10.17 17.96 24.08
C PRO A 119 -9.00 18.29 23.15
N THR A 120 -7.89 18.80 23.67
CA THR A 120 -6.72 19.22 22.87
C THR A 120 -6.05 18.06 22.12
N PRO A 121 -5.59 16.97 22.76
CA PRO A 121 -4.98 15.84 22.05
C PRO A 121 -5.93 15.17 21.05
N VAL A 122 -7.24 15.17 21.34
CA VAL A 122 -8.26 14.68 20.40
C VAL A 122 -8.35 15.56 19.16
N ARG A 123 -8.38 16.88 19.32
CA ARG A 123 -8.42 17.82 18.18
C ARG A 123 -7.19 17.67 17.31
N GLU A 124 -6.00 17.54 17.90
CA GLU A 124 -4.76 17.33 17.16
C GLU A 124 -4.76 16.00 16.39
N ALA A 125 -5.19 14.92 17.03
CA ALA A 125 -5.31 13.63 16.37
C ALA A 125 -6.32 13.65 15.22
N MET A 126 -7.49 14.28 15.41
CA MET A 126 -8.51 14.41 14.37
C MET A 126 -8.06 15.33 13.22
N GLN A 127 -7.29 16.39 13.49
CA GLN A 127 -6.69 17.20 12.43
C GLN A 127 -5.66 16.42 11.61
N GLN A 128 -4.88 15.56 12.27
CA GLN A 128 -3.98 14.66 11.57
C GLN A 128 -4.74 13.67 10.68
N LEU A 129 -5.81 13.06 11.19
CA LEU A 129 -6.71 12.20 10.39
C LEU A 129 -7.38 12.97 9.24
N ALA A 130 -7.62 14.27 9.41
CA ALA A 130 -8.14 15.12 8.34
C ALA A 130 -7.09 15.35 7.24
N GLY A 131 -5.83 15.55 7.61
CA GLY A 131 -4.71 15.56 6.65
C GLY A 131 -4.52 14.23 5.93
N GLU A 132 -4.90 13.11 6.56
CA GLU A 132 -4.91 11.77 5.97
C GLU A 132 -6.17 11.48 5.13
N GLY A 133 -7.15 12.40 5.07
CA GLY A 133 -8.41 12.23 4.34
C GLY A 133 -9.39 11.21 4.95
N VAL A 134 -9.16 10.78 6.19
CA VAL A 134 -10.01 9.81 6.90
C VAL A 134 -11.24 10.50 7.53
N VAL A 135 -11.10 11.79 7.83
CA VAL A 135 -12.17 12.65 8.33
C VAL A 135 -12.10 14.01 7.64
N GLU A 136 -13.20 14.76 7.66
CA GLU A 136 -13.27 16.13 7.14
C GLU A 136 -13.55 17.09 8.28
N THR A 137 -12.93 18.26 8.28
CA THR A 137 -13.23 19.30 9.29
C THR A 137 -14.55 19.96 8.96
N VAL A 138 -15.49 19.97 9.91
CA VAL A 138 -16.77 20.68 9.79
C VAL A 138 -16.74 21.91 10.72
N PRO A 139 -16.74 23.13 10.15
CA PRO A 139 -16.65 24.36 10.93
C PRO A 139 -17.67 24.40 12.08
N ASN A 140 -17.21 24.73 13.28
CA ASN A 140 -18.01 24.84 14.51
C ASN A 140 -18.77 23.58 14.95
N ARG A 141 -18.57 22.42 14.29
CA ARG A 141 -19.27 21.16 14.62
C ARG A 141 -18.33 20.04 15.02
N GLY A 142 -17.13 19.99 14.43
CA GLY A 142 -16.13 18.95 14.72
C GLY A 142 -15.59 18.34 13.44
N PHE A 143 -15.62 17.01 13.35
CA PHE A 143 -15.04 16.26 12.25
C PHE A 143 -16.03 15.22 11.74
N ARG A 144 -16.23 15.16 10.42
CA ARG A 144 -17.07 14.17 9.75
C ARG A 144 -16.21 12.99 9.35
N VAL A 145 -16.63 11.75 9.62
CA VAL A 145 -15.94 10.58 9.07
C VAL A 145 -16.15 10.53 7.57
N ALA A 146 -15.08 10.42 6.80
CA ALA A 146 -15.16 10.37 5.34
C ALA A 146 -15.94 9.13 4.89
N GLU A 147 -16.78 9.30 3.88
CA GLU A 147 -17.43 8.18 3.19
C GLU A 147 -16.54 7.76 2.03
N ARG A 148 -15.93 6.57 2.13
CA ARG A 148 -15.21 6.00 0.98
C ARG A 148 -16.21 5.37 0.03
N THR A 149 -16.24 5.87 -1.20
CA THR A 149 -17.01 5.25 -2.26
C THR A 149 -16.29 3.99 -2.76
N ALA A 150 -17.03 3.07 -3.38
CA ALA A 150 -16.42 1.92 -4.06
C ALA A 150 -15.41 2.35 -5.15
N ARG A 151 -15.63 3.54 -5.73
CA ARG A 151 -14.73 4.15 -6.70
C ARG A 151 -13.39 4.55 -6.07
N ASP A 152 -13.39 5.17 -4.89
CA ASP A 152 -12.14 5.56 -4.21
C ASP A 152 -11.27 4.33 -3.90
N VAL A 153 -11.90 3.23 -3.49
CA VAL A 153 -11.21 1.95 -3.24
C VAL A 153 -10.59 1.40 -4.53
N ALA A 154 -11.34 1.42 -5.64
CA ALA A 154 -10.84 0.97 -6.93
C ALA A 154 -9.68 1.83 -7.44
N GLU A 155 -9.78 3.16 -7.36
CA GLU A 155 -8.72 4.09 -7.76
C GLU A 155 -7.44 3.89 -6.92
N LEU A 156 -7.57 3.65 -5.61
CA LEU A 156 -6.45 3.30 -4.74
C LEU A 156 -5.82 1.95 -5.10
N ALA A 157 -6.63 0.93 -5.43
CA ALA A 157 -6.15 -0.37 -5.87
C ALA A 157 -5.32 -0.24 -7.16
N GLU A 158 -5.78 0.55 -8.12
CA GLU A 158 -5.05 0.84 -9.36
C GLU A 158 -3.67 1.46 -9.08
N VAL A 159 -3.62 2.49 -8.22
CA VAL A 159 -2.36 3.14 -7.83
C VAL A 159 -1.43 2.17 -7.09
N ARG A 160 -1.97 1.34 -6.17
CA ARG A 160 -1.20 0.32 -5.47
C ARG A 160 -0.55 -0.65 -6.45
N VAL A 161 -1.28 -1.13 -7.46
CA VAL A 161 -0.74 -2.03 -8.50
C VAL A 161 0.37 -1.34 -9.30
N MET A 162 0.17 -0.09 -9.73
CA MET A 162 1.18 0.67 -10.48
C MET A 162 2.49 0.88 -9.70
N VAL A 163 2.40 0.99 -8.38
CA VAL A 163 3.57 1.23 -7.52
C VAL A 163 4.24 -0.06 -7.07
N GLN A 164 3.46 -1.03 -6.58
CA GLN A 164 4.00 -2.20 -5.87
C GLN A 164 4.44 -3.33 -6.80
N VAL A 165 3.81 -3.52 -7.96
CA VAL A 165 4.25 -4.56 -8.90
C VAL A 165 5.67 -4.28 -9.44
N PRO A 166 5.99 -3.08 -9.96
CA PRO A 166 7.36 -2.78 -10.36
C PRO A 166 8.36 -2.84 -9.20
N ALA A 167 7.92 -2.46 -8.00
CA ALA A 167 8.74 -2.57 -6.79
C ALA A 167 9.08 -4.03 -6.46
N LEU A 168 8.11 -4.95 -6.56
CA LEU A 168 8.35 -6.38 -6.37
C LEU A 168 9.41 -6.90 -7.36
N HIS A 169 9.28 -6.54 -8.64
CA HIS A 169 10.26 -6.90 -9.67
C HIS A 169 11.67 -6.42 -9.34
N GLN A 170 11.79 -5.18 -8.83
CA GLN A 170 13.07 -4.65 -8.38
C GLN A 170 13.59 -5.39 -7.16
N ALA A 171 12.75 -5.64 -6.16
CA ALA A 171 13.13 -6.31 -4.92
C ALA A 171 13.62 -7.74 -5.18
N VAL A 172 13.00 -8.48 -6.11
CA VAL A 172 13.42 -9.83 -6.52
C VAL A 172 14.83 -9.83 -7.13
N ARG A 173 15.23 -8.77 -7.85
CA ARG A 173 16.61 -8.66 -8.37
C ARG A 173 17.65 -8.36 -7.29
N LEU A 174 17.21 -7.80 -6.15
CA LEU A 174 18.09 -7.35 -5.07
C LEU A 174 18.21 -8.37 -3.92
N ARG A 175 17.32 -9.36 -3.86
CA ARG A 175 17.22 -10.33 -2.76
C ARG A 175 17.45 -11.75 -3.24
N ALA A 176 18.16 -12.53 -2.44
CA ALA A 176 18.24 -13.97 -2.65
C ALA A 176 16.87 -14.63 -2.39
N PRO A 177 16.45 -15.65 -3.18
CA PRO A 177 15.14 -16.28 -3.02
C PRO A 177 14.82 -16.78 -1.60
N GLY A 178 15.81 -17.34 -0.90
CA GLY A 178 15.62 -17.82 0.48
C GLY A 178 15.28 -16.73 1.50
N SER A 179 15.57 -15.46 1.21
CA SER A 179 15.36 -14.34 2.13
C SER A 179 13.88 -13.97 2.32
N TRP A 180 13.02 -14.34 1.38
CA TRP A 180 11.58 -14.07 1.46
C TRP A 180 10.89 -14.84 2.59
N ARG A 181 11.49 -15.96 3.06
CA ARG A 181 11.02 -16.70 4.23
C ARG A 181 10.96 -15.85 5.50
N ALA A 182 11.78 -14.81 5.62
CA ALA A 182 11.77 -13.91 6.76
C ALA A 182 10.44 -13.13 6.91
N LEU A 183 9.65 -13.03 5.84
CA LEU A 183 8.36 -12.33 5.83
C LEU A 183 7.20 -13.26 6.25
N ARG A 184 7.45 -14.56 6.44
CA ARG A 184 6.41 -15.54 6.78
C ARG A 184 5.60 -15.18 8.03
N PRO A 185 6.21 -14.70 9.14
CA PRO A 185 5.45 -14.29 10.31
C PRO A 185 4.43 -13.16 10.02
N LEU A 186 4.74 -12.25 9.08
CA LEU A 186 3.80 -11.19 8.69
C LEU A 186 2.63 -11.76 7.88
N ALA A 187 2.89 -12.69 6.97
CA ALA A 187 1.84 -13.37 6.20
C ALA A 187 0.90 -14.18 7.12
N ASP A 188 1.47 -14.92 8.07
CA ASP A 188 0.70 -15.72 9.02
C ASP A 188 -0.12 -14.82 9.96
N GLU A 189 0.40 -13.65 10.33
CA GLU A 189 -0.32 -12.68 11.15
C GLU A 189 -1.52 -12.06 10.41
N VAL A 190 -1.38 -11.73 9.12
CA VAL A 190 -2.52 -11.28 8.28
C VAL A 190 -3.63 -12.33 8.29
N LEU A 191 -3.26 -13.61 8.09
CA LEU A 191 -4.22 -14.71 8.12
C LEU A 191 -4.86 -14.91 9.50
N ARG A 192 -4.06 -14.87 10.57
CA ARG A 192 -4.56 -14.99 11.95
C ARG A 192 -5.59 -13.90 12.25
N CYS A 193 -5.30 -12.65 11.89
CA CYS A 193 -6.22 -11.54 12.10
C CYS A 193 -7.51 -11.69 11.30
N ALA A 194 -7.41 -12.07 10.02
CA ALA A 194 -8.58 -12.34 9.18
C ALA A 194 -9.46 -13.45 9.78
N VAL A 195 -8.85 -14.57 10.18
CA VAL A 195 -9.54 -15.69 10.81
C VAL A 195 -10.16 -15.31 12.13
N ASN A 196 -9.61 -14.37 12.90
CA ASN A 196 -10.21 -13.95 14.17
C ASN A 196 -11.24 -12.83 14.00
N GLY A 197 -11.37 -12.23 12.81
CA GLY A 197 -12.16 -11.02 12.60
C GLY A 197 -11.54 -9.78 13.27
N ASP A 198 -10.24 -9.80 13.54
CA ASP A 198 -9.50 -8.67 14.09
C ASP A 198 -9.18 -7.68 12.95
N VAL A 199 -10.11 -6.79 12.67
CA VAL A 199 -10.00 -5.80 11.59
C VAL A 199 -8.79 -4.88 11.80
N THR A 200 -8.58 -4.43 13.03
CA THR A 200 -7.46 -3.53 13.36
C THR A 200 -6.11 -4.24 13.23
N GLY A 201 -6.01 -5.47 13.72
CA GLY A 201 -4.82 -6.31 13.56
C GLY A 201 -4.55 -6.66 12.10
N TYR A 202 -5.58 -6.99 11.32
CA TYR A 202 -5.47 -7.29 9.89
C TYR A 202 -4.88 -6.09 9.13
N ALA A 203 -5.48 -4.92 9.35
CA ALA A 203 -5.01 -3.65 8.83
C ALA A 203 -3.54 -3.37 9.16
N ALA A 204 -3.10 -3.63 10.38
CA ALA A 204 -1.71 -3.40 10.79
C ALA A 204 -0.75 -4.38 10.10
N ALA A 205 -1.10 -5.67 10.10
CA ALA A 205 -0.29 -6.74 9.52
C ALA A 205 -0.17 -6.61 7.99
N ASP A 206 -1.25 -6.24 7.30
CA ASP A 206 -1.29 -6.00 5.86
C ASP A 206 -0.28 -4.93 5.44
N ARG A 207 -0.33 -3.75 6.09
CA ARG A 207 0.64 -2.67 5.80
C ARG A 207 2.06 -3.11 6.09
N ALA A 208 2.29 -3.80 7.20
CA ALA A 208 3.61 -4.26 7.58
C ALA A 208 4.19 -5.21 6.52
N PHE A 209 3.37 -6.14 6.01
CA PHE A 209 3.78 -7.04 4.94
C PHE A 209 4.13 -6.29 3.65
N HIS A 210 3.25 -5.41 3.15
CA HIS A 210 3.50 -4.66 1.91
C HIS A 210 4.74 -3.77 2.01
N SER A 211 4.97 -3.16 3.18
CA SER A 211 6.15 -2.34 3.44
C SER A 211 7.43 -3.18 3.43
N ALA A 212 7.41 -4.35 4.09
CA ALA A 212 8.53 -5.29 4.11
C ALA A 212 8.81 -5.90 2.73
N LEU A 213 7.78 -6.07 1.89
CA LEU A 213 7.91 -6.58 0.53
C LEU A 213 8.71 -5.64 -0.37
N VAL A 214 8.51 -4.32 -0.22
CA VAL A 214 9.17 -3.28 -1.05
C VAL A 214 10.41 -2.65 -0.43
N GLU A 215 10.64 -2.85 0.88
CA GLU A 215 11.84 -2.43 1.60
C GLU A 215 13.17 -2.74 0.88
N PRO A 216 13.34 -3.94 0.26
CA PRO A 216 14.59 -4.29 -0.39
C PRO A 216 14.98 -3.38 -1.56
N CYS A 217 14.05 -2.62 -2.12
CA CYS A 217 14.34 -1.62 -3.14
C CYS A 217 15.28 -0.50 -2.65
N GLY A 218 15.47 -0.34 -1.32
CA GLY A 218 16.29 0.70 -0.73
C GLY A 218 15.72 2.12 -0.87
N ASN A 219 14.56 2.27 -1.50
CA ASN A 219 13.91 3.55 -1.73
C ASN A 219 12.95 3.88 -0.57
N ARG A 220 13.46 4.62 0.42
CA ARG A 220 12.68 5.03 1.59
C ARG A 220 11.41 5.83 1.25
N ARG A 221 11.38 6.54 0.13
CA ARG A 221 10.18 7.29 -0.32
C ARG A 221 9.11 6.34 -0.85
N LEU A 222 9.51 5.30 -1.57
CA LEU A 222 8.62 4.24 -2.05
C LEU A 222 7.99 3.49 -0.88
N THR A 223 8.78 3.07 0.11
CA THR A 223 8.25 2.36 1.29
C THR A 223 7.20 3.19 2.03
N ARG A 224 7.47 4.48 2.25
CA ARG A 224 6.50 5.40 2.89
C ARG A 224 5.23 5.56 2.06
N LEU A 225 5.35 5.72 0.74
CA LEU A 225 4.20 5.80 -0.15
C LEU A 225 3.35 4.51 -0.09
N VAL A 226 3.99 3.34 -0.05
CA VAL A 226 3.27 2.05 0.09
C VAL A 226 2.56 1.96 1.44
N GLU A 227 3.19 2.39 2.55
CA GLU A 227 2.52 2.48 3.86
C GLU A 227 1.28 3.39 3.84
N GLU A 228 1.39 4.54 3.17
CA GLU A 228 0.30 5.51 3.02
C GLU A 228 -0.84 4.95 2.17
N LEU A 229 -0.53 4.38 1.00
CA LEU A 229 -1.51 3.75 0.12
C LEU A 229 -2.20 2.57 0.80
N CYS A 230 -1.46 1.73 1.53
CA CYS A 230 -2.06 0.60 2.24
C CYS A 230 -2.87 1.06 3.46
N ARG A 231 -2.60 2.21 4.07
CA ARG A 231 -3.48 2.85 5.08
C ARG A 231 -4.76 3.41 4.44
N GLY A 232 -4.63 3.96 3.24
CA GLY A 232 -5.74 4.49 2.44
C GLY A 232 -6.66 3.39 1.89
N ALA A 233 -6.12 2.25 1.47
CA ALA A 233 -6.88 1.16 0.89
C ALA A 233 -7.56 0.26 1.93
N GLN A 234 -7.38 0.54 3.23
CA GLN A 234 -7.87 -0.39 4.25
C GLN A 234 -9.38 -0.50 4.21
N PRO A 235 -9.87 -1.75 4.13
CA PRO A 235 -11.28 -1.99 4.07
C PRO A 235 -11.84 -1.94 5.48
N GLY A 236 -12.62 -0.90 5.77
CA GLY A 236 -13.75 -1.07 6.69
C GLY A 236 -14.90 -1.87 6.05
N LEU A 237 -14.65 -2.58 4.95
CA LEU A 237 -15.68 -3.02 3.99
C LEU A 237 -15.57 -4.48 3.53
N LEU A 238 -14.50 -5.23 3.84
CA LEU A 238 -14.46 -6.65 3.51
C LEU A 238 -15.16 -7.46 4.58
N ASP A 239 -16.07 -8.32 4.16
CA ASP A 239 -16.55 -9.38 5.03
C ASP A 239 -15.40 -10.36 5.35
N ARG A 240 -15.57 -11.10 6.45
CA ARG A 240 -14.55 -12.02 6.95
C ARG A 240 -14.18 -13.11 5.95
N ALA A 241 -15.11 -13.60 5.13
CA ALA A 241 -14.79 -14.64 4.15
C ALA A 241 -13.88 -14.09 3.05
N THR A 242 -14.18 -12.88 2.56
CA THR A 242 -13.32 -12.19 1.60
C THR A 242 -11.93 -11.90 2.17
N ALA A 243 -11.86 -11.38 3.41
CA ALA A 243 -10.59 -11.13 4.08
C ALA A 243 -9.73 -12.40 4.24
N CYS A 244 -10.34 -13.52 4.67
CA CYS A 244 -9.65 -14.81 4.77
C CYS A 244 -9.14 -15.30 3.41
N GLY A 245 -9.94 -15.16 2.35
CA GLY A 245 -9.55 -15.54 0.99
C GLY A 245 -8.35 -14.74 0.48
N VAL A 246 -8.31 -13.43 0.75
CA VAL A 246 -7.15 -12.57 0.43
C VAL A 246 -5.94 -12.95 1.27
N ALA A 247 -6.10 -13.06 2.59
CA ALA A 247 -5.00 -13.39 3.51
C ALA A 247 -4.29 -14.70 3.17
N ALA A 248 -5.05 -15.73 2.73
CA ALA A 248 -4.48 -17.01 2.34
C ALA A 248 -3.48 -16.91 1.17
N ARG A 249 -3.53 -15.83 0.36
CA ARG A 249 -2.62 -15.62 -0.78
C ARG A 249 -1.22 -15.15 -0.35
N TYR A 250 -1.05 -14.57 0.85
CA TYR A 250 0.24 -14.01 1.28
C TYR A 250 1.29 -15.11 1.43
N GLY A 251 0.91 -16.27 1.99
CA GLY A 251 1.78 -17.44 2.08
C GLY A 251 2.20 -17.94 0.69
N ALA A 252 1.23 -18.09 -0.22
CA ALA A 252 1.48 -18.53 -1.59
C ALA A 252 2.38 -17.55 -2.37
N LEU A 253 2.26 -16.24 -2.13
CA LEU A 253 3.14 -15.22 -2.70
C LEU A 253 4.59 -15.44 -2.25
N LEU A 254 4.83 -15.66 -0.95
CA LEU A 254 6.17 -15.92 -0.43
C LEU A 254 6.74 -17.25 -0.94
N ASP A 255 5.90 -18.27 -1.09
CA ASP A 255 6.32 -19.56 -1.64
C ASP A 255 6.77 -19.41 -3.11
N ALA A 256 6.02 -18.63 -3.92
CA ALA A 256 6.40 -18.31 -5.29
C ALA A 256 7.71 -17.51 -5.37
N LEU A 257 7.91 -16.52 -4.49
CA LEU A 257 9.15 -15.73 -4.42
C LEU A 257 10.36 -16.56 -3.97
N THR A 258 10.13 -17.57 -3.14
CA THR A 258 11.17 -18.50 -2.69
C THR A 258 11.54 -19.53 -3.78
N ALA A 259 10.57 -19.90 -4.63
CA ALA A 259 10.71 -20.81 -5.77
C ALA A 259 11.05 -20.11 -7.11
N PRO A 260 11.72 -18.95 -7.05
CA PRO A 260 11.78 -17.87 -8.05
C PRO A 260 10.69 -17.79 -9.16
N ASP A 261 9.42 -18.07 -8.85
CA ASP A 261 8.30 -17.97 -9.81
C ASP A 261 7.70 -16.56 -9.81
N LEU A 262 8.38 -15.64 -10.51
CA LEU A 262 7.97 -14.24 -10.62
C LEU A 262 6.59 -14.05 -11.27
N PRO A 263 6.22 -14.75 -12.36
CA PRO A 263 4.87 -14.65 -12.93
C PRO A 263 3.77 -14.98 -11.92
N THR A 264 3.93 -16.06 -11.14
CA THR A 264 2.95 -16.42 -10.10
C THR A 264 2.94 -15.40 -8.96
N ALA A 265 4.11 -14.94 -8.52
CA ALA A 265 4.22 -13.92 -7.48
C ALA A 265 3.54 -12.61 -7.89
N GLU A 266 3.75 -12.13 -9.12
CA GLU A 266 3.10 -10.91 -9.61
C GLU A 266 1.57 -11.06 -9.65
N ARG A 267 1.07 -12.18 -10.17
CA ARG A 267 -0.37 -12.44 -10.24
C ARG A 267 -0.99 -12.43 -8.84
N LEU A 268 -0.37 -13.13 -7.88
CA LEU A 268 -0.84 -13.17 -6.50
C LEU A 268 -0.81 -11.80 -5.84
N LEU A 269 0.23 -11.00 -6.07
CA LEU A 269 0.29 -9.63 -5.57
C LEU A 269 -0.84 -8.78 -6.17
N ARG A 270 -1.10 -8.85 -7.48
CA ARG A 270 -2.21 -8.12 -8.10
C ARG A 270 -3.56 -8.51 -7.50
N GLU A 271 -3.79 -9.80 -7.25
CA GLU A 271 -5.01 -10.29 -6.61
C GLU A 271 -5.16 -9.78 -5.16
N ILE A 272 -4.06 -9.69 -4.41
CA ILE A 272 -4.04 -9.10 -3.06
C ILE A 272 -4.37 -7.60 -3.09
N LEU A 273 -3.84 -6.87 -4.08
CA LEU A 273 -4.00 -5.42 -4.20
C LEU A 273 -5.34 -4.98 -4.79
N ALA A 274 -6.07 -5.88 -5.46
CA ALA A 274 -7.36 -5.61 -6.08
C ALA A 274 -8.53 -5.48 -5.09
N VAL A 275 -8.22 -5.61 -3.80
CA VAL A 275 -9.18 -5.61 -2.68
C VAL A 275 -8.84 -4.46 -1.74
#